data_AF-A0A450S4M6-F1
#
_entry.id   AF-A0A450S4M6-F1
#
_cell.length_a   1.000
_cell.length_b   1.000
_cell.length_c   1.000
_cell.angle_alpha   90.00
_cell.angle_beta   90.00
_cell.angle_gamma   90.00
#
_symmetry.space_group_name_H-M   'P 1'
#
loop_
_entity.id
_entity.type
_entity.pdbx_description
1 polymer ?
#
loop_
_entity_poly.entity_id
_entity_poly.type
_entity_poly.pdbx_seq_one_letter_code
_entity_poly.pdbx_strand_id
1 'polypeptide(L)'
;MRSLRIPLFLTSLLSFVFIGFTGSAMAVSPGFEKCAGIVKAGMNDCGTSKHACGAQAKTDADPKEWIYVPKGTCKKIVGGIVKEK
;
A
#
# COMPACT_ATOMS: atom_id res chain seq x y z
N MET A 1 -46.91 -1.34 44.92
CA MET A 1 -47.56 -1.24 43.59
C MET A 1 -46.53 -0.72 42.60
N ARG A 2 -46.40 -1.43 41.47
CA ARG A 2 -45.57 -1.15 40.26
C ARG A 2 -44.05 -1.02 40.42
N SER A 3 -43.45 -2.20 40.57
CA SER A 3 -42.20 -2.55 39.91
C SER A 3 -42.38 -2.40 38.39
N LEU A 4 -41.56 -1.57 37.73
CA LEU A 4 -41.53 -1.49 36.27
C LEU A 4 -40.31 -2.27 35.77
N ARG A 5 -40.58 -3.52 35.38
CA ARG A 5 -39.68 -4.38 34.59
C ARG A 5 -39.72 -3.86 33.15
N ILE A 6 -38.60 -3.34 32.63
CA ILE A 6 -38.44 -3.11 31.18
C ILE A 6 -37.57 -4.25 30.63
N PRO A 7 -38.11 -5.12 29.77
CA PRO A 7 -37.40 -6.23 29.18
C PRO A 7 -36.59 -5.80 27.95
N LEU A 8 -35.44 -6.45 27.76
CA LEU A 8 -34.87 -6.91 26.49
C LEU A 8 -35.14 -6.05 25.22
N PHE A 9 -34.27 -5.08 24.94
CA PHE A 9 -33.92 -4.63 23.58
C PHE A 9 -32.42 -4.90 23.40
N LEU A 10 -32.01 -6.08 22.94
CA LEU A 10 -31.90 -6.47 21.53
C LEU A 10 -30.88 -5.62 20.74
N THR A 11 -29.66 -6.15 20.71
CA THR A 11 -28.71 -6.18 19.59
C THR A 11 -28.23 -4.86 18.98
N SER A 12 -26.97 -4.52 19.24
CA SER A 12 -26.13 -3.94 18.19
C SER A 12 -24.75 -4.61 18.23
N LEU A 13 -24.69 -5.83 17.71
CA LEU A 13 -23.44 -6.42 17.23
C LEU A 13 -23.06 -5.66 15.96
N LEU A 14 -22.35 -4.54 16.10
CA LEU A 14 -21.64 -3.92 14.98
C LEU A 14 -20.46 -4.85 14.62
N SER A 15 -20.76 -5.88 13.84
CA SER A 15 -19.74 -6.67 13.17
C SER A 15 -19.04 -5.77 12.16
N PHE A 16 -17.88 -5.23 12.55
CA PHE A 16 -16.95 -4.60 11.61
C PHE A 16 -16.45 -5.69 10.66
N VAL A 17 -17.15 -5.88 9.55
CA VAL A 17 -16.65 -6.68 8.43
C VAL A 17 -15.53 -5.87 7.80
N PHE A 18 -14.30 -6.14 8.23
CA PHE A 18 -13.09 -5.66 7.58
C PHE A 18 -12.96 -6.44 6.27
N ILE A 19 -13.60 -5.93 5.21
CA ILE A 19 -13.45 -6.47 3.86
C ILE A 19 -11.98 -6.26 3.48
N GLY A 20 -11.22 -7.36 3.47
CA GLY A 20 -9.81 -7.37 3.14
C GLY A 20 -9.59 -6.72 1.78
N PHE A 21 -8.79 -5.65 1.77
CA PHE A 21 -8.32 -5.00 0.56
C PHE A 21 -7.44 -6.00 -0.20
N THR A 22 -8.03 -6.70 -1.18
CA THR A 22 -7.28 -7.55 -2.10
C THR A 22 -6.46 -6.65 -3.00
N GLY A 23 -5.22 -6.36 -2.61
CA GLY A 23 -4.30 -5.56 -3.41
C GLY A 23 -4.13 -6.20 -4.78
N SER A 24 -4.72 -5.58 -5.80
CA SER A 24 -4.50 -5.99 -7.19
C SER A 24 -3.02 -5.77 -7.50
N ALA A 25 -2.31 -6.85 -7.83
CA ALA A 25 -0.95 -6.72 -8.34
C ALA A 25 -1.02 -5.92 -9.64
N MET A 26 -0.62 -4.65 -9.60
CA MET A 26 -0.55 -3.81 -10.79
C MET A 26 0.54 -4.39 -11.68
N ALA A 27 0.12 -5.09 -12.74
CA ALA A 27 1.04 -5.60 -13.74
C ALA A 27 1.87 -4.41 -14.28
N VAL A 28 3.18 -4.62 -14.39
CA VAL A 28 4.08 -3.65 -15.00
C VAL A 28 3.57 -3.36 -16.41
N SER A 29 3.18 -2.11 -16.67
CA SER A 29 2.75 -1.70 -17.99
C SER A 29 3.90 -1.92 -18.98
N PRO A 30 3.68 -2.48 -20.18
CA PRO A 30 4.74 -2.70 -21.16
C PRO A 30 5.56 -1.43 -21.39
N GLY A 31 6.87 -1.52 -21.28
CA GLY A 31 7.77 -0.37 -21.43
C GLY A 31 8.11 0.39 -20.14
N PHE A 32 7.58 -0.02 -18.99
CA PHE A 32 7.96 0.53 -17.68
C PHE A 32 8.72 -0.51 -16.84
N GLU A 33 9.41 -0.03 -15.80
CA GLU A 33 10.11 -0.84 -14.80
C GLU A 33 9.97 -0.21 -13.41
N LYS A 34 10.03 -1.03 -12.36
CA LYS A 34 10.09 -0.53 -10.98
C LYS A 34 11.53 -0.12 -10.66
N CYS A 35 11.74 1.10 -10.21
CA CYS A 35 13.02 1.62 -9.77
C CYS A 35 13.03 1.87 -8.28
N ALA A 36 13.80 1.07 -7.54
CA ALA A 36 13.91 1.13 -6.09
C ALA A 36 15.18 1.85 -5.63
N GLY A 37 15.20 2.24 -4.35
CA GLY A 37 16.37 2.84 -3.70
C GLY A 37 16.60 4.32 -4.02
N ILE A 38 15.74 4.93 -4.83
CA ILE A 38 15.83 6.35 -5.23
C ILE A 38 14.59 7.17 -4.85
N VAL A 39 13.65 6.55 -4.14
CA VAL A 39 12.34 7.10 -3.82
C VAL A 39 12.43 8.09 -2.66
N LYS A 40 11.81 9.26 -2.77
CA LYS A 40 11.68 10.21 -1.67
C LYS A 40 10.63 9.72 -0.65
N ALA A 41 10.79 10.08 0.61
CA ALA A 41 9.78 9.87 1.64
C ALA A 41 8.42 10.40 1.16
N GLY A 42 7.37 9.59 1.34
CA GLY A 42 6.02 9.88 0.90
C GLY A 42 5.82 9.86 -0.63
N MET A 43 6.76 9.34 -1.42
CA MET A 43 6.67 9.37 -2.89
C MET A 43 6.85 7.99 -3.55
N ASN A 44 6.62 6.89 -2.84
CA ASN A 44 6.58 5.56 -3.47
C ASN A 44 5.25 5.34 -4.20
N ASP A 45 5.29 4.47 -5.21
CA ASP A 45 4.10 3.92 -5.84
C ASP A 45 3.50 2.77 -5.01
N CYS A 46 2.25 2.41 -5.32
CA CYS A 46 1.51 1.33 -4.66
C CYS A 46 2.16 -0.04 -4.85
N GLY A 47 1.97 -0.96 -3.88
CA GLY A 47 2.42 -2.35 -4.01
C GLY A 47 3.91 -2.54 -3.74
N THR A 48 4.43 -1.86 -2.71
CA THR A 48 5.78 -2.13 -2.19
C THR A 48 5.73 -3.30 -1.21
N SER A 49 6.90 -3.84 -0.86
CA SER A 49 6.96 -4.96 0.11
C SER A 49 6.56 -4.57 1.54
N LYS A 50 6.40 -3.27 1.81
CA LYS A 50 6.03 -2.74 3.13
C LYS A 50 4.55 -2.36 3.21
N HIS A 51 4.01 -1.78 2.14
CA HIS A 51 2.70 -1.15 2.14
C HIS A 51 1.96 -1.39 0.83
N ALA A 52 0.64 -1.51 0.93
CA ALA A 52 -0.21 -1.74 -0.25
C ALA A 52 -0.38 -0.47 -1.11
N CYS A 53 -0.38 0.72 -0.50
CA CYS A 53 -0.63 1.98 -1.19
C CYS A 53 0.63 2.84 -1.34
N GLY A 54 0.58 3.76 -2.30
CA GLY A 54 1.60 4.77 -2.52
C GLY A 54 1.65 5.82 -1.42
N ALA A 55 2.66 6.68 -1.48
CA ALA A 55 2.91 7.77 -0.54
C ALA A 55 3.10 7.36 0.93
N GLN A 56 3.64 6.16 1.19
CA GLN A 56 3.90 5.61 2.53
C GLN A 56 5.39 5.42 2.86
N ALA A 57 6.29 5.71 1.93
CA ALA A 57 7.73 5.65 2.17
C ALA A 57 8.10 6.54 3.37
N LYS A 58 8.69 5.94 4.40
CA LYS A 58 9.00 6.66 5.65
C LYS A 58 10.29 7.48 5.57
N THR A 59 11.21 7.08 4.71
CA THR A 59 12.53 7.69 4.55
C THR A 59 12.91 7.77 3.09
N ASP A 60 13.74 8.75 2.76
CA ASP A 60 14.35 8.84 1.44
C ASP A 60 15.22 7.59 1.17
N ALA A 61 15.26 7.17 -0.10
CA ALA A 61 16.10 6.11 -0.64
C ALA A 61 15.94 4.72 0.01
N ASP A 62 14.78 4.41 0.61
CA ASP A 62 14.54 3.06 1.14
C ASP A 62 14.59 2.01 0.01
N PRO A 63 15.43 0.96 0.13
CA PRO A 63 15.64 -0.04 -0.93
C PRO A 63 14.41 -0.93 -1.21
N LYS A 64 13.37 -0.86 -0.37
CA LYS A 64 12.11 -1.58 -0.53
C LYS A 64 11.02 -0.72 -1.17
N GLU A 65 11.21 0.59 -1.22
CA GLU A 65 10.31 1.54 -1.87
C GLU A 65 10.73 1.73 -3.32
N TRP A 66 9.74 1.84 -4.21
CA TRP A 66 9.98 1.96 -5.65
C TRP A 66 8.99 2.93 -6.31
N ILE A 67 9.38 3.43 -7.48
CA ILE A 67 8.51 4.16 -8.41
C ILE A 67 8.58 3.55 -9.82
N TYR A 68 7.53 3.70 -10.61
CA TYR A 68 7.52 3.33 -12.01
C TYR A 68 8.29 4.36 -12.85
N VAL A 69 9.18 3.86 -13.68
CA VAL A 69 9.93 4.67 -14.66
C VAL A 69 9.92 3.97 -16.02
N PRO A 70 10.15 4.68 -17.13
CA PRO A 70 10.35 4.03 -18.42
C PRO A 70 11.52 3.04 -18.37
N LYS A 71 11.40 1.91 -19.08
CA LYS A 71 12.40 0.84 -19.07
C LYS A 71 13.80 1.35 -19.44
N GLY A 72 14.81 0.93 -18.69
CA GLY A 72 16.18 1.37 -18.84
C GLY A 72 16.48 2.76 -18.26
N THR A 73 15.53 3.40 -17.59
CA THR A 73 15.77 4.67 -16.88
C THR A 73 16.46 4.42 -15.54
N CYS A 74 16.08 3.38 -14.81
CA CYS A 74 16.57 3.17 -13.45
C CYS A 74 18.09 3.00 -13.39
N LYS A 75 18.67 2.27 -14.36
CA LYS A 75 20.13 2.09 -14.49
C LYS A 75 20.91 3.37 -14.78
N LYS A 76 20.24 4.45 -15.20
CA LYS A 76 20.86 5.75 -15.46
C LYS A 76 20.91 6.63 -14.20
N ILE A 77 20.26 6.21 -13.12
CA ILE A 77 20.17 6.95 -11.86
C ILE A 77 21.14 6.32 -10.87
N VAL A 78 22.02 7.14 -10.26
CA VAL A 78 22.93 6.68 -9.22
C VAL A 78 22.12 6.10 -8.05
N GLY A 79 22.44 4.87 -7.64
CA GLY A 79 21.72 4.15 -6.58
C GLY A 79 20.41 3.50 -7.02
N GLY A 80 19.99 3.67 -8.28
CA GLY A 80 18.79 3.04 -8.84
C GLY A 80 18.96 1.52 -9.00
N ILE A 81 18.00 0.76 -8.46
CA ILE A 81 17.96 -0.69 -8.58
C ILE A 81 16.65 -1.11 -9.27
N VAL A 82 16.77 -1.76 -10.43
CA VAL A 82 15.62 -2.36 -11.10
C VAL A 82 15.09 -3.50 -10.24
N LYS A 83 13.81 -3.44 -9.86
CA LYS A 83 13.11 -4.55 -9.20
C LYS A 83 12.27 -5.28 -10.23
N GLU A 84 12.62 -6.54 -10.50
CA GLU A 84 11.77 -7.43 -11.25
C GLU A 84 10.76 -8.09 -10.30
N LYS A 85 9.47 -8.02 -10.68
CA LYS A 85 8.25 -8.41 -9.93
C LYS A 85 7.52 -7.28 -9.20
#